data_AF-C5LSA8-F1
#
_entry.id   AF-C5LSA8-F1
#
_cell.length_a   1.000
_cell.length_b   1.000
_cell.length_c   1.000
_cell.angle_alpha   90.00
_cell.angle_beta   90.00
_cell.angle_gamma   90.00
#
_symmetry.space_group_name_H-M   'P 1'
#
loop_
_entity.id
_entity.type
_entity.pdbx_description
1 polymer ?
#
loop_
_entity_poly.entity_id
_entity_poly.type
_entity_poly.pdbx_seq_one_letter_code
_entity_poly.pdbx_strand_id
1 'polypeptide(L)'
;MSSMNSTNQAWARGSELLSLFDSLGFQVVNDPESRPTFRGGRGHSWIGVTAVRKWNNPVHWEVSTEESGSDHKLIIVALKLTSITTQRLALRLTDIGSVKERMRHFVARHPSASAVTVTAVGRQ
;
A
#
# COMPACT_ATOMS: atom_id res chain seq x y z
N MET A 1 -13.72 11.79 24.90
CA MET A 1 -12.51 12.55 24.51
C MET A 1 -11.39 11.70 23.85
N SER A 2 -11.53 10.39 23.63
CA SER A 2 -10.42 9.56 23.09
C SER A 2 -10.33 9.41 21.56
N SER A 3 -11.34 9.86 20.77
CA SER A 3 -11.32 9.64 19.30
C SER A 3 -10.41 10.59 18.52
N MET A 4 -10.18 11.82 19.01
CA MET A 4 -9.29 12.78 18.33
C MET A 4 -7.83 12.29 18.31
N ASN A 5 -7.39 11.56 19.33
CA ASN A 5 -6.00 11.13 19.46
C ASN A 5 -5.67 9.94 18.53
N SER A 6 -6.61 9.02 18.32
CA SER A 6 -6.42 7.87 17.42
C SER A 6 -6.45 8.26 15.94
N THR A 7 -7.31 9.21 15.56
CA THR A 7 -7.35 9.77 14.21
C THR A 7 -6.03 10.47 13.88
N ASN A 8 -5.52 11.34 14.76
CA ASN A 8 -4.24 12.02 14.56
C ASN A 8 -3.07 11.03 14.41
N GLN A 9 -3.04 9.96 15.20
CA GLN A 9 -2.02 8.90 15.06
C GLN A 9 -2.15 8.11 13.75
N ALA A 10 -3.36 7.86 13.25
CA ALA A 10 -3.55 7.21 11.96
C ALA A 10 -3.03 8.06 10.79
N TRP A 11 -3.32 9.37 10.80
CA TRP A 11 -2.80 10.32 9.81
C TRP A 11 -1.28 10.46 9.87
N ALA A 12 -0.68 10.43 11.07
CA ALA A 12 0.77 10.42 11.23
C ALA A 12 1.43 9.21 10.56
N ARG A 13 0.91 8.00 10.81
CA ARG A 13 1.42 6.76 10.17
C ARG A 13 1.31 6.81 8.64
N GLY A 14 0.22 7.35 8.11
CA GLY A 14 0.04 7.56 6.67
C GLY A 14 1.10 8.51 6.10
N SER A 15 1.31 9.65 6.76
CA SER A 15 2.29 10.66 6.34
C SER A 15 3.73 10.12 6.35
N GLU A 16 4.08 9.34 7.37
CA GLU A 16 5.37 8.66 7.45
C GLU A 16 5.57 7.63 6.33
N LEU A 17 4.53 6.88 5.97
CA LEU A 17 4.57 5.91 4.89
C LEU A 17 4.76 6.60 3.52
N LEU A 18 4.04 7.70 3.28
CA LEU A 18 4.19 8.49 2.05
C LEU A 18 5.60 9.08 1.93
N SER A 19 6.14 9.62 3.03
CA SER A 19 7.51 10.15 3.08
C SER A 19 8.55 9.06 2.79
N LEU A 20 8.34 7.85 3.32
CA LEU A 20 9.19 6.70 3.02
C LEU A 20 9.16 6.34 1.53
N PHE A 21 7.98 6.26 0.92
CA PHE A 21 7.86 5.95 -0.50
C PHE A 21 8.62 6.96 -1.35
N ASP A 22 8.43 8.24 -1.09
CA ASP A 22 9.12 9.29 -1.85
C ASP A 22 10.65 9.21 -1.70
N SER A 23 11.15 9.01 -0.46
CA SER A 23 12.60 8.87 -0.18
C SER A 23 13.23 7.66 -0.88
N LEU A 24 12.44 6.64 -1.20
CA LEU A 24 12.88 5.44 -1.91
C LEU A 24 12.59 5.50 -3.41
N GLY A 25 12.10 6.62 -3.94
CA GLY A 25 11.79 6.80 -5.35
C GLY A 25 10.54 6.05 -5.83
N PHE A 26 9.60 5.81 -4.91
CA PHE A 26 8.27 5.26 -5.21
C PHE A 26 7.21 6.37 -5.21
N GLN A 27 6.12 6.15 -5.94
CA GLN A 27 4.92 6.98 -5.96
C GLN A 27 3.68 6.12 -5.74
N VAL A 28 2.67 6.68 -5.07
CA VAL A 28 1.37 6.02 -4.88
C VAL A 28 0.57 6.09 -6.17
N VAL A 29 -0.12 4.99 -6.50
CA VAL A 29 -0.91 4.85 -7.75
C VAL A 29 -2.35 4.42 -7.51
N ASN A 30 -2.80 4.47 -6.24
CA ASN A 30 -4.21 4.29 -5.93
C ASN A 30 -5.06 5.34 -6.65
N ASP A 31 -6.19 4.91 -7.20
CA ASP A 31 -7.21 5.81 -7.73
C ASP A 31 -7.93 6.54 -6.58
N PRO A 32 -7.96 7.88 -6.54
CA PRO A 32 -8.67 8.63 -5.50
C PRO A 32 -10.18 8.36 -5.49
N GLU A 33 -10.77 7.97 -6.63
CA GLU A 33 -12.18 7.65 -6.76
C GLU A 33 -12.47 6.15 -6.54
N SER A 34 -11.48 5.39 -6.04
CA SER A 34 -11.61 3.95 -5.88
C SER A 34 -12.64 3.58 -4.81
N ARG A 35 -13.17 2.35 -4.95
CA ARG A 35 -13.90 1.70 -3.86
C ARG A 35 -12.99 1.49 -2.63
N PRO A 36 -13.56 1.33 -1.43
CA PRO A 36 -12.79 1.01 -0.23
C PRO A 36 -12.03 -0.32 -0.36
N THR A 37 -10.77 -0.32 0.06
CA THR A 37 -9.90 -1.52 0.07
C THR A 37 -10.15 -2.46 1.25
N PHE A 38 -10.94 -2.03 2.23
CA PHE A 38 -11.27 -2.79 3.43
C PHE A 38 -12.73 -2.51 3.84
N ARG A 39 -13.44 -3.57 4.22
CA ARG A 39 -14.79 -3.55 4.75
C ARG A 39 -14.84 -4.45 5.98
N GLY A 40 -14.94 -3.84 7.15
CA GLY A 40 -15.09 -4.55 8.42
C GLY A 40 -16.41 -4.21 9.10
N GLY A 41 -16.66 -4.82 10.26
CA GLY A 41 -17.88 -4.59 11.04
C GLY A 41 -18.10 -3.13 11.50
N ARG A 42 -17.06 -2.30 11.48
CA ARG A 42 -17.11 -0.86 11.82
C ARG A 42 -17.24 0.07 10.61
N GLY A 43 -17.36 -0.46 9.39
CA GLY A 43 -17.49 0.32 8.16
C GLY A 43 -16.37 0.07 7.15
N HIS A 44 -16.15 1.05 6.28
CA HIS A 44 -15.25 0.95 5.14
C HIS A 44 -14.02 1.84 5.29
N SER A 45 -12.88 1.42 4.73
CA SER A 45 -11.66 2.24 4.77
C SER A 45 -10.70 1.99 3.58
N TRP A 46 -9.91 3.01 3.26
CA TRP A 46 -8.90 3.03 2.19
C TRP A 46 -7.50 2.86 2.78
N ILE A 47 -7.24 1.67 3.29
CA ILE A 47 -6.00 1.33 4.00
C ILE A 47 -5.06 0.41 3.21
N GLY A 48 -5.46 -0.03 2.02
CA GLY A 48 -4.61 -0.69 1.05
C GLY A 48 -3.94 0.33 0.13
N VAL A 49 -2.61 0.37 0.13
CA VAL A 49 -1.81 1.31 -0.66
C VAL A 49 -0.91 0.55 -1.63
N THR A 50 -0.90 0.99 -2.87
CA THR A 50 -0.01 0.50 -3.92
C THR A 50 0.96 1.62 -4.29
N ALA A 51 2.25 1.32 -4.24
CA ALA A 51 3.29 2.24 -4.67
C ALA A 51 4.20 1.57 -5.71
N VAL A 52 4.57 2.31 -6.74
CA VAL A 52 5.45 1.85 -7.83
C VAL A 52 6.64 2.77 -7.97
N ARG A 53 7.72 2.32 -8.59
CA ARG A 53 8.83 3.24 -8.93
C ARG A 53 8.32 4.35 -9.86
N LYS A 54 8.85 5.57 -9.69
CA LYS A 54 8.42 6.76 -10.47
C LYS A 54 8.46 6.57 -12.00
N TRP A 55 9.34 5.70 -12.48
CA TRP A 55 9.51 5.38 -13.90
C TRP A 55 8.61 4.24 -14.42
N ASN A 56 7.79 3.62 -13.57
CA ASN A 56 6.95 2.47 -13.94
C ASN A 56 5.49 2.68 -13.52
N ASN A 57 4.77 3.53 -14.25
CA ASN A 57 3.34 3.70 -14.03
C ASN A 57 2.57 2.43 -14.44
N PRO A 58 1.60 1.99 -13.61
CA PRO A 58 0.70 0.92 -14.01
C PRO A 58 -0.11 1.33 -15.24
N VAL A 59 -0.40 0.34 -16.08
CA VAL A 59 -1.35 0.47 -17.19
C VAL A 59 -2.78 0.38 -16.66
N HIS A 60 -2.97 -0.33 -15.55
CA HIS A 60 -4.26 -0.51 -14.90
C HIS A 60 -4.09 -0.66 -13.39
N TRP A 61 -4.98 -0.06 -12.61
CA TRP A 61 -5.08 -0.24 -11.17
C TRP A 61 -6.55 -0.19 -10.78
N GLU A 62 -7.03 -1.19 -10.04
CA GLU A 62 -8.40 -1.18 -9.52
C GLU A 62 -8.55 -1.99 -8.23
N VAL A 63 -9.64 -1.72 -7.50
CA VAL A 63 -10.11 -2.57 -6.41
C VAL A 63 -11.16 -3.52 -6.97
N SER A 64 -10.89 -4.83 -6.89
CA SER A 64 -11.78 -5.86 -7.41
C SER A 64 -13.15 -5.80 -6.74
N THR A 65 -14.18 -6.08 -7.55
CA THR A 65 -15.57 -6.21 -7.09
C THR A 65 -15.86 -7.60 -6.52
N GLU A 66 -14.98 -8.56 -6.74
CA GLU A 66 -15.16 -9.91 -6.25
C GLU A 66 -15.10 -9.94 -4.72
N GLU A 67 -15.97 -10.75 -4.13
CA GLU A 67 -15.92 -11.03 -2.71
C GLU A 67 -14.77 -12.00 -2.44
N SER A 68 -13.73 -11.49 -1.79
CA SER A 68 -12.78 -12.37 -1.10
C SER A 68 -13.39 -12.70 0.26
N GLY A 69 -13.22 -13.92 0.78
CA GLY A 69 -13.67 -14.26 2.15
C GLY A 69 -12.96 -13.48 3.27
N SER A 70 -12.26 -12.39 2.93
CA SER A 70 -11.55 -11.48 3.82
C SER A 70 -12.21 -10.10 3.82
N ASP A 71 -12.14 -9.42 4.96
CA ASP A 71 -12.49 -7.99 5.09
C ASP A 71 -11.67 -7.09 4.13
N HIS A 72 -10.49 -7.55 3.66
CA HIS A 72 -9.72 -6.85 2.64
C HIS A 72 -10.21 -7.18 1.22
N LYS A 73 -10.36 -6.15 0.39
CA LYS A 73 -10.61 -6.31 -1.04
C LYS A 73 -9.33 -6.57 -1.81
N LEU A 74 -9.43 -7.37 -2.87
CA LEU A 74 -8.32 -7.61 -3.78
C LEU A 74 -8.01 -6.33 -4.57
N ILE A 75 -6.73 -6.03 -4.75
CA ILE A 75 -6.25 -4.93 -5.60
C ILE A 75 -5.57 -5.55 -6.82
N ILE A 76 -6.08 -5.20 -8.00
CA ILE A 76 -5.58 -5.63 -9.30
C ILE A 76 -4.67 -4.53 -9.85
N VAL A 77 -3.48 -4.91 -10.28
CA VAL A 77 -2.49 -3.97 -10.84
C VAL A 77 -1.86 -4.59 -12.08
N ALA A 78 -1.94 -3.90 -13.21
CA ALA A 78 -1.20 -4.27 -14.42
C ALA A 78 -0.05 -3.29 -14.63
N LEU A 79 1.16 -3.82 -14.77
CA LEU A 79 2.38 -3.03 -15.02
C LEU A 79 2.85 -3.27 -16.45
N LYS A 80 3.34 -2.21 -17.11
CA LYS A 80 4.00 -2.34 -18.41
C LYS A 80 5.40 -2.90 -18.17
N LEU A 81 5.58 -4.22 -18.34
CA LEU A 81 6.87 -4.84 -18.09
C LEU A 81 7.88 -4.40 -19.15
N THR A 82 8.95 -3.73 -18.71
CA THR A 82 10.16 -3.52 -19.51
C THR A 82 11.21 -4.61 -19.25
N SER A 83 11.06 -5.41 -18.18
CA SER A 83 11.90 -6.57 -17.87
C SER A 83 11.09 -7.74 -17.30
N ILE A 84 11.65 -8.94 -17.40
CA ILE A 84 10.96 -10.23 -17.17
C ILE A 84 10.69 -10.52 -15.67
N THR A 85 11.32 -9.80 -14.73
CA THR A 85 11.18 -10.06 -13.29
C THR A 85 10.55 -8.90 -12.52
N THR A 86 9.24 -8.98 -12.31
CA THR A 86 8.51 -8.14 -11.36
C THR A 86 8.66 -8.70 -9.95
N GLN A 87 9.48 -8.07 -9.11
CA GLN A 87 9.48 -8.35 -7.68
C GLN A 87 8.47 -7.45 -6.98
N ARG A 88 7.55 -8.07 -6.23
CA ARG A 88 6.53 -7.38 -5.42
C ARG A 88 6.73 -7.70 -3.95
N LEU A 89 6.81 -6.66 -3.13
CA LEU A 89 6.76 -6.79 -1.68
C LEU A 89 5.33 -6.52 -1.19
N ALA A 90 4.74 -7.50 -0.50
CA ALA A 90 3.47 -7.34 0.21
C ALA A 90 3.74 -7.16 1.72
N LEU A 91 3.34 -6.01 2.27
CA LEU A 91 3.53 -5.69 3.70
C LEU A 91 2.21 -5.48 4.42
N ARG A 92 2.19 -5.84 5.70
CA ARG A 92 1.13 -5.46 6.63
C ARG A 92 1.59 -4.25 7.45
N LEU A 93 0.86 -3.13 7.43
CA LEU A 93 1.17 -1.96 8.26
C LEU A 93 0.65 -2.18 9.68
N THR A 94 1.27 -3.11 10.41
CA THR A 94 1.07 -3.31 11.85
C THR A 94 1.95 -2.38 12.67
N ASP A 95 3.16 -2.11 12.17
CA ASP A 95 4.15 -1.22 12.74
C ASP A 95 4.92 -0.52 11.60
N ILE A 96 5.01 0.81 11.66
CA ILE A 96 5.67 1.62 10.61
C ILE A 96 7.19 1.41 10.62
N GLY A 97 7.80 1.15 11.77
CA GLY A 97 9.24 0.87 11.88
C GLY A 97 9.62 -0.39 11.12
N SER A 98 8.86 -1.46 11.32
CA SER A 98 9.01 -2.74 10.62
C SER A 98 8.79 -2.61 9.11
N VAL A 99 7.83 -1.78 8.68
CA VAL A 99 7.61 -1.50 7.25
C VAL A 99 8.80 -0.75 6.65
N LYS A 100 9.30 0.30 7.32
CA LYS A 100 10.48 1.06 6.92
C LYS A 100 11.68 0.14 6.71
N GLU A 101 11.96 -0.73 7.68
CA GLU A 101 13.12 -1.61 7.62
C GLU A 101 13.03 -2.65 6.49
N ARG A 102 11.88 -3.32 6.39
CA ARG A 102 11.65 -4.32 5.34
C ARG A 102 11.71 -3.71 3.95
N MET A 103 11.20 -2.48 3.77
CA MET A 103 11.27 -1.78 2.50
C MET A 103 12.71 -1.43 2.12
N ARG A 104 13.52 -0.91 3.06
CA ARG A 104 14.94 -0.63 2.80
C ARG A 104 15.69 -1.90 2.40
N HIS A 105 15.51 -2.97 3.15
CA HIS A 105 16.12 -4.28 2.85
C HIS A 105 15.69 -4.86 1.50
N PHE A 106 14.43 -4.67 1.12
CA PHE A 106 13.92 -5.12 -0.17
C PHE A 106 14.51 -4.31 -1.32
N VAL A 107 14.52 -2.97 -1.21
CA VAL A 107 15.10 -2.09 -2.24
C VAL A 107 16.60 -2.34 -2.41
N ALA A 108 17.33 -2.55 -1.31
CA ALA A 108 18.76 -2.85 -1.36
C ALA A 108 19.07 -4.17 -2.08
N ARG A 109 18.25 -5.21 -1.86
CA ARG A 109 18.41 -6.53 -2.50
C ARG A 109 17.85 -6.59 -3.92
N HIS A 110 16.90 -5.72 -4.24
CA HIS A 110 16.19 -5.71 -5.52
C HIS A 110 16.14 -4.29 -6.08
N PRO A 111 17.28 -3.74 -6.53
CA PRO A 111 17.33 -2.39 -7.09
C PRO A 111 16.42 -2.24 -8.33
N SER A 112 16.17 -3.34 -9.05
CA SER A 112 15.25 -3.45 -10.19
C SER A 112 13.78 -3.65 -9.81
N ALA A 113 13.43 -3.73 -8.53
CA ALA A 113 12.04 -3.89 -8.11
C ALA A 113 11.18 -2.71 -8.56
N SER A 114 10.02 -3.02 -9.13
CA SER A 114 9.17 -2.06 -9.82
C SER A 114 7.87 -1.72 -9.08
N ALA A 115 7.47 -2.53 -8.08
CA ALA A 115 6.24 -2.32 -7.32
C ALA A 115 6.30 -2.84 -5.87
N VAL A 116 5.57 -2.16 -4.98
CA VAL A 116 5.36 -2.51 -3.58
C VAL A 116 3.87 -2.32 -3.26
N THR A 117 3.25 -3.27 -2.54
CA THR A 117 1.90 -3.10 -2.00
C THR A 117 1.96 -3.20 -0.49
N VAL A 118 1.42 -2.20 0.20
CA VAL A 118 1.32 -2.18 1.66
C VAL A 118 -0.15 -2.15 2.03
N THR A 119 -0.60 -3.14 2.79
CA THR A 119 -1.96 -3.22 3.31
C THR A 119 -1.92 -2.93 4.81
N ALA A 120 -2.56 -1.87 5.29
CA ALA A 120 -2.65 -1.69 6.74
C ALA A 120 -3.64 -2.66 7.35
N VAL A 121 -3.30 -3.18 8.53
CA VAL A 121 -4.21 -4.04 9.29
C VAL A 121 -4.78 -3.19 10.42
N GLY A 122 -6.08 -2.92 10.38
CA GLY A 122 -6.78 -2.44 11.56
C GLY A 122 -6.81 -3.56 12.58
N ARG A 123 -6.29 -3.34 13.80
CA ARG A 123 -6.63 -4.22 14.92
C ARG A 123 -8.12 -4.03 15.21
N GLN A 124 -8.87 -5.13 15.16
CA GLN A 124 -10.27 -5.18 15.59
C GLN A 124 -10.35 -4.87 17.09
#